data_AF-A0A923QXR5-F1
#
_entry.id   AF-A0A923QXR5-F1
#
_cell.length_a   1.000
_cell.length_b   1.000
_cell.length_c   1.000
_cell.angle_alpha   90.00
_cell.angle_beta   90.00
_cell.angle_gamma   90.00
#
_symmetry.space_group_name_H-M   'P 1'
#
loop_
_entity.id
_entity.type
_entity.pdbx_description
1 polymer ?
#
loop_
_entity_poly.entity_id
_entity_poly.type
_entity_poly.pdbx_seq_one_letter_code
_entity_poly.pdbx_strand_id
1 'polypeptide(L)'
;MNFNADVLKGQWTEVKGNFKQKWSKLTDNDIGDFEGNFDTLKGKLQQLYGFSKEKASSEIDELLAKFKTTGEEAKHDATDAANRKVDSAKAKVDQANTKLNS
;
A
#
# COMPACT_ATOMS: atom_id res chain seq x y z
N MET A 1 4.54 -4.38 -13.30
CA MET A 1 4.36 -3.03 -12.73
C MET A 1 5.72 -2.35 -12.71
N ASN A 2 5.85 -1.17 -13.31
CA ASN A 2 7.08 -0.38 -13.21
C ASN A 2 7.17 0.21 -11.82
N PHE A 3 8.20 -0.20 -11.10
CA PHE A 3 8.43 0.16 -9.72
C PHE A 3 9.29 1.42 -9.68
N ASN A 4 8.71 2.57 -9.33
CA ASN A 4 9.46 3.81 -9.20
C ASN A 4 10.23 3.82 -7.88
N ALA A 5 11.46 3.31 -7.92
CA ALA A 5 12.40 3.32 -6.80
C ALA A 5 12.64 4.73 -6.22
N ASP A 6 12.40 5.79 -7.00
CA ASP A 6 12.55 7.18 -6.56
C ASP A 6 11.58 7.61 -5.46
N VAL A 7 10.36 7.04 -5.42
CA VAL A 7 9.36 7.39 -4.38
C VAL A 7 9.79 6.86 -3.01
N LEU A 8 10.53 5.76 -2.99
CA LEU A 8 10.93 5.09 -1.75
C LEU A 8 11.97 5.85 -0.94
N LYS A 9 12.83 6.66 -1.58
CA LYS A 9 13.87 7.40 -0.85
C LYS A 9 13.27 8.38 0.18
N GLY A 10 12.12 8.99 -0.12
CA GLY A 10 11.46 9.93 0.79
C GLY A 10 10.76 9.26 1.98
N GLN A 11 10.36 7.99 1.83
CA GLN A 11 9.60 7.24 2.84
C GLN A 11 10.38 6.03 3.40
N TRP A 12 11.68 5.96 3.14
CA TRP A 12 12.51 4.79 3.43
C TRP A 12 12.50 4.39 4.90
N THR A 13 12.46 5.37 5.81
CA THR A 13 12.39 5.15 7.26
C THR A 13 11.15 4.35 7.67
N GLU A 14 10.00 4.65 7.06
CA GLU A 14 8.73 3.98 7.36
C GLU A 14 8.67 2.57 6.75
N VAL A 15 9.21 2.45 5.53
CA VAL A 15 9.40 1.18 4.84
C VAL A 15 10.27 0.24 5.66
N LYS A 16 11.41 0.74 6.15
CA LYS A 16 12.33 -0.03 7.00
C LYS A 16 11.64 -0.57 8.26
N GLY A 17 10.84 0.24 8.94
CA GLY A 17 10.10 -0.18 10.13
C GLY A 17 9.15 -1.36 9.85
N ASN A 18 8.44 -1.32 8.74
CA ASN A 18 7.52 -2.40 8.34
C ASN A 18 8.27 -3.66 7.88
N PHE A 19 9.39 -3.49 7.16
CA PHE A 19 10.26 -4.62 6.80
C PHE A 19 10.75 -5.35 8.05
N LYS A 20 11.18 -4.61 9.09
CA LYS A 20 11.58 -5.19 10.38
C LYS A 20 10.44 -5.89 11.10
N GLN A 21 9.23 -5.33 11.05
CA GLN A 21 8.04 -5.94 11.66
C GLN A 21 7.64 -7.24 10.95
N LYS A 22 7.60 -7.24 9.61
CA LYS A 22 7.20 -8.43 8.83
C LYS A 22 8.27 -9.52 8.86
N TRP A 23 9.54 -9.14 8.86
CA TRP A 23 10.66 -10.07 8.90
C TRP A 23 11.54 -9.84 10.13
N SER A 24 11.16 -10.42 11.27
CA SER A 24 11.89 -10.28 12.53
C SER A 24 13.33 -10.83 12.51
N LYS A 25 13.72 -11.62 11.49
CA LYS A 25 15.10 -12.10 11.30
C LYS A 25 15.98 -11.09 10.55
N LEU A 26 15.39 -10.10 9.87
CA LEU A 26 16.16 -9.03 9.25
C LEU A 26 16.54 -8.00 10.31
N THR A 27 17.81 -7.58 10.28
CA THR A 27 18.28 -6.51 11.17
C THR A 27 18.15 -5.14 10.51
N ASP A 28 18.19 -4.08 11.32
CA ASP A 28 18.20 -2.71 10.81
C ASP A 28 19.39 -2.41 9.91
N ASN A 29 20.53 -3.09 10.10
CA ASN A 29 21.68 -2.98 9.21
C ASN A 29 21.40 -3.66 7.87
N ASP A 30 20.86 -4.88 7.89
CA ASP A 30 20.49 -5.55 6.65
C ASP A 30 19.54 -4.65 5.85
N ILE A 31 18.44 -4.20 6.44
CA ILE A 31 17.47 -3.37 5.72
C ILE A 31 18.08 -2.03 5.28
N GLY A 32 18.93 -1.41 6.11
CA GLY A 32 19.56 -0.13 5.82
C GLY A 32 20.52 -0.17 4.62
N ASP A 33 21.27 -1.25 4.46
CA ASP A 33 22.28 -1.40 3.40
C ASP A 33 21.66 -1.54 2.00
N PHE A 34 20.35 -1.80 1.90
CA PHE A 34 19.66 -2.08 0.64
C PHE A 34 18.79 -0.92 0.14
N GLU A 35 19.14 0.33 0.46
CA GLU A 35 18.41 1.55 0.08
C GLU A 35 18.10 1.62 -1.43
N GLY A 36 16.98 1.00 -1.84
CA GLY A 36 16.57 0.81 -3.24
C GLY A 36 17.12 -0.44 -3.96
N ASN A 37 17.93 -1.29 -3.32
CA ASN A 37 18.44 -2.54 -3.90
C ASN A 37 17.68 -3.79 -3.41
N PHE A 38 16.54 -4.06 -4.04
CA PHE A 38 15.70 -5.20 -3.68
C PHE A 38 16.29 -6.58 -4.00
N ASP A 39 17.30 -6.66 -4.87
CA ASP A 39 17.88 -7.95 -5.24
C ASP A 39 18.73 -8.55 -4.11
N THR A 40 19.47 -7.72 -3.38
CA THR A 40 20.22 -8.17 -2.19
C THR A 40 19.27 -8.63 -1.09
N LEU A 41 18.15 -7.92 -0.93
CA LEU A 41 17.11 -8.27 0.03
C LEU A 41 16.43 -9.61 -0.31
N LYS A 42 16.16 -9.88 -1.59
CA LYS A 42 15.71 -11.21 -2.04
C LYS A 42 16.71 -12.30 -1.66
N GLY A 43 18.01 -12.03 -1.79
CA GLY A 43 19.08 -12.95 -1.38
C GLY A 43 19.06 -13.24 0.13
N LYS A 44 18.91 -12.20 0.96
CA LYS A 44 18.79 -12.34 2.41
C LYS A 44 17.55 -13.13 2.82
N LEU A 45 16.40 -12.88 2.17
CA LEU A 45 15.17 -13.63 2.44
C LEU A 45 15.31 -15.12 2.08
N GLN A 46 15.98 -15.44 0.98
CA GLN A 46 16.32 -16.82 0.64
C GLN A 46 17.19 -17.45 1.73
N GLN A 47 18.23 -16.76 2.22
CA GLN A 47 19.15 -17.29 3.22
C GLN A 47 18.54 -17.44 4.62
N LEU A 48 17.76 -16.46 5.09
CA LEU A 48 17.23 -16.42 6.46
C LEU A 48 15.93 -17.20 6.64
N TYR A 49 15.10 -17.24 5.59
CA TYR A 49 13.77 -17.82 5.62
C TYR A 49 13.60 -19.02 4.69
N GLY A 50 14.58 -19.32 3.82
CA GLY A 50 14.47 -20.42 2.86
C GLY A 50 13.45 -20.16 1.76
N PHE A 51 13.12 -18.89 1.47
CA PHE A 51 12.16 -18.55 0.43
C PHE A 51 12.70 -18.88 -0.96
N SER A 52 11.81 -19.17 -1.91
CA SER A 52 12.20 -19.18 -3.33
C SER A 52 12.41 -17.75 -3.82
N LYS A 53 13.11 -17.61 -4.96
CA LYS A 53 13.31 -16.31 -5.60
C LYS A 53 11.97 -15.62 -5.94
N GLU A 54 10.98 -16.37 -6.44
CA GLU A 54 9.65 -15.79 -6.70
C GLU A 54 8.96 -15.38 -5.40
N LYS A 55 9.01 -16.22 -4.36
CA LYS A 55 8.37 -15.89 -3.08
C LYS A 55 8.98 -14.65 -2.44
N ALA A 56 10.31 -14.54 -2.44
CA ALA A 56 11.00 -13.36 -1.93
C ALA A 56 10.62 -12.09 -2.73
N SER A 57 10.53 -12.18 -4.06
CA SER A 57 10.09 -11.06 -4.89
C SER A 57 8.64 -10.67 -4.59
N SER A 58 7.74 -11.66 -4.53
CA SER A 58 6.32 -11.44 -4.29
C SER A 58 6.05 -10.80 -2.92
N GLU A 59 6.76 -11.23 -1.87
CA GLU A 59 6.59 -10.64 -0.53
C GLU A 59 7.06 -9.19 -0.47
N ILE A 60 8.15 -8.87 -1.17
CA ILE A 60 8.66 -7.50 -1.30
C ILE A 60 7.65 -6.66 -2.08
N ASP A 61 7.19 -7.15 -3.23
CA ASP A 61 6.22 -6.45 -4.08
C ASP A 61 4.90 -6.20 -3.33
N GLU A 62 4.41 -7.17 -2.56
CA GLU A 62 3.18 -7.06 -1.76
C GLU A 62 3.32 -6.01 -0.64
N LEU A 63 4.47 -5.97 0.05
CA LEU A 63 4.74 -4.95 1.05
C LEU A 63 4.77 -3.55 0.45
N LEU A 64 5.45 -3.39 -0.69
CA LEU A 64 5.60 -2.10 -1.37
C LEU A 64 4.29 -1.65 -2.01
N ALA A 65 3.45 -2.58 -2.49
CA ALA A 65 2.10 -2.30 -2.93
C ALA A 65 1.25 -1.76 -1.77
N LYS A 66 1.36 -2.36 -0.57
CA LYS A 66 0.72 -1.84 0.65
C LYS A 66 1.16 -0.41 0.98
N PHE A 67 2.43 -0.06 0.77
CA PHE A 67 2.90 1.33 0.96
C PHE A 67 2.25 2.32 0.00
N LYS A 68 2.07 1.94 -1.26
CA LYS A 68 1.41 2.79 -2.25
C LYS A 68 -0.10 2.91 -1.98
N THR A 69 -0.75 1.82 -1.58
CA THR A 69 -2.18 1.80 -1.30
C THR A 69 -2.54 2.44 0.03
N THR A 70 -1.68 2.48 1.06
CA THR A 70 -2.03 3.20 2.29
C THR A 70 -2.25 4.71 2.05
N GLY A 71 -1.64 5.28 0.99
CA GLY A 71 -1.93 6.64 0.52
C GLY A 71 -3.12 6.78 -0.46
N GLU A 72 -3.64 5.67 -1.01
CA GLU A 72 -4.62 5.64 -2.12
C GLU A 72 -5.94 4.93 -1.76
N GLU A 73 -5.93 3.88 -0.93
CA GLU A 73 -7.10 3.24 -0.31
C GLU A 73 -7.79 4.15 0.70
N ALA A 74 -7.05 5.03 1.39
CA ALA A 74 -7.66 6.12 2.16
C ALA A 74 -8.50 7.06 1.28
N LYS A 75 -8.21 7.14 -0.03
CA LYS A 75 -9.06 7.85 -1.00
C LYS A 75 -10.20 6.97 -1.48
N HIS A 76 -10.00 5.67 -1.74
CA HIS A 76 -11.08 4.81 -2.24
C HIS A 76 -12.22 4.65 -1.21
N ASP A 77 -11.89 4.39 0.05
CA ASP A 77 -12.89 4.30 1.14
C ASP A 77 -13.58 5.66 1.42
N ALA A 78 -12.83 6.77 1.35
CA ALA A 78 -13.41 8.11 1.47
C ALA A 78 -14.30 8.49 0.26
N THR A 79 -13.95 8.04 -0.94
CA THR A 79 -14.68 8.34 -2.19
C THR A 79 -15.97 7.53 -2.28
N ASP A 80 -15.95 6.25 -1.91
CA ASP A 80 -17.16 5.44 -1.80
C ASP A 80 -18.12 5.93 -0.70
N ALA A 81 -17.57 6.37 0.44
CA ALA A 81 -18.38 6.97 1.51
C ALA A 81 -18.98 8.33 1.12
N ALA A 82 -18.28 9.12 0.30
CA ALA A 82 -18.79 10.40 -0.22
C ALA A 82 -19.90 10.18 -1.27
N ASN A 83 -19.72 9.22 -2.20
CA ASN A 83 -20.69 8.92 -3.24
C ASN A 83 -22.02 8.40 -2.67
N ARG A 84 -21.99 7.52 -1.64
CA ARG A 84 -23.22 7.05 -0.97
C ARG A 84 -24.05 8.17 -0.33
N LYS A 85 -23.41 9.25 0.14
CA LYS A 85 -24.12 10.42 0.69
C LYS A 85 -24.80 11.25 -0.41
N VAL A 86 -24.14 11.42 -1.55
CA VAL A 86 -24.69 12.15 -2.71
C VAL A 86 -25.93 11.45 -3.27
N ASP A 87 -25.91 10.13 -3.40
CA ASP A 87 -27.08 9.36 -3.90
C ASP A 87 -28.28 9.51 -2.96
N SER A 88 -28.06 9.48 -1.64
CA SER A 88 -29.12 9.69 -0.65
C SER A 88 -29.68 11.12 -0.66
N ALA A 89 -28.85 12.12 -1.01
CA ALA A 89 -29.27 13.50 -1.13
C ALA A 89 -30.07 13.74 -2.42
N LYS A 90 -29.63 13.15 -3.53
CA LYS A 90 -30.31 13.23 -4.83
C LYS A 90 -31.70 12.59 -4.78
N ALA A 91 -31.83 11.41 -4.15
CA ALA A 91 -33.12 10.76 -3.96
C ALA A 91 -34.11 11.60 -3.11
N LYS A 92 -33.61 12.35 -2.11
CA LYS A 92 -34.44 13.26 -1.30
C LYS A 92 -34.89 14.49 -2.08
N VAL A 93 -34.01 15.05 -2.92
CA VAL A 93 -34.33 16.19 -3.79
C VAL A 93 -35.40 15.80 -4.83
N ASP A 94 -35.27 14.63 -5.45
CA ASP A 94 -36.23 14.16 -6.46
C ASP A 94 -37.62 13.86 -5.86
N GLN A 95 -37.68 13.30 -4.64
CA GLN A 95 -38.94 13.13 -3.91
C GLN A 95 -39.60 14.47 -3.54
N ALA A 96 -38.80 15.47 -3.13
CA ALA A 96 -39.33 16.79 -2.79
C ALA A 96 -39.91 17.50 -4.02
N ASN A 97 -39.22 17.41 -5.17
CA ASN A 97 -39.65 18.04 -6.41
C ASN A 97 -40.93 17.41 -6.99
N THR A 98 -41.12 16.11 -6.81
CA THR A 98 -42.33 15.40 -7.27
C THR A 98 -43.55 15.80 -6.44
N LYS A 99 -43.39 16.02 -5.12
CA LYS A 99 -44.46 16.50 -4.22
C LYS A 99 -44.80 17.98 -4.38
N LEU A 100 -43.92 18.77 -4.99
CA LEU A 100 -44.12 20.20 -5.26
C LEU A 100 -44.85 20.48 -6.59
N ASN A 101 -44.76 19.55 -7.53
CA ASN A 101 -45.35 19.66 -8.88
C ASN A 101 -46.58 18.76 -9.09
N SER A 102 -47.15 18.21 -8.01
CA SER A 102 -48.44 17.49 -7.99
C SER A 102 -49.51 18.32 -7.29
#